data_AF-A0A3N5LYT4-F1
#
_entry.id   AF-A0A3N5LYT4-F1
#
_cell.length_a   1.000
_cell.length_b   1.000
_cell.length_c   1.000
_cell.angle_alpha   90.00
_cell.angle_beta   90.00
_cell.angle_gamma   90.00
#
_symmetry.space_group_name_H-M   'P 1'
#
loop_
_entity.id
_entity.type
_entity.pdbx_description
1 polymer ?
#
loop_
_entity_poly.entity_id
_entity_poly.type
_entity_poly.pdbx_seq_one_letter_code
_entity_poly.pdbx_strand_id
1 'polypeptide(L)'
;MKNRYAHFLLSLCIVIIALALIWPATFVSSTARGVDEESRLPVPVEAGFVDNGSGYELPRVPAPVEPSAVEAKPEEPPAFDPAGRYAEVGRKITAIVKKPLYRRAEWGVDIRSLEDDSPVFVYNSDKLFPPASNAKLFTTSTALDRLGPNYRFKTQVAYEGSRGPGNRLTGNLVIFGQGDPDLSGNIQNLPNHFAHFDTMAQKVREYGITEIEGDIIGDDSYFTFAPYGEGWTASDLTRDYGAPISALSFNNNLVTLSLRPNRRVGQPASASVYPSESLLDVNNKTRTVRRGRSSVQWYRKPGTDSVSLRGQLPLRSG
;
A
#
# COMPACT_ATOMS: atom_id res chain seq x y z
N MET A 1 9.88 1.33 24.44
CA MET A 1 9.38 0.20 23.62
C MET A 1 9.95 0.32 22.20
N LYS A 2 10.08 -0.79 21.45
CA LYS A 2 10.24 -0.79 19.98
C LYS A 2 9.61 -2.08 19.44
N ASN A 3 8.43 -1.96 18.85
CA ASN A 3 7.82 -3.07 18.12
C ASN A 3 8.60 -3.30 16.82
N ARG A 4 8.65 -4.54 16.35
CA ARG A 4 9.22 -4.90 15.03
C ARG A 4 8.08 -5.43 14.18
N TYR A 5 7.68 -4.63 13.21
CA TYR A 5 6.66 -5.01 12.25
C TYR A 5 7.30 -5.73 11.06
N ALA A 6 6.47 -6.45 10.33
CA ALA A 6 6.67 -6.90 8.96
C ALA A 6 5.26 -7.02 8.40
N HIS A 7 5.03 -6.56 7.17
CA HIS A 7 3.70 -6.50 6.58
C HIS A 7 3.62 -7.25 5.25
N PHE A 8 2.42 -7.38 4.70
CA PHE A 8 2.09 -8.36 3.65
C PHE A 8 0.65 -8.19 3.10
N LEU A 9 0.56 -8.22 1.77
CA LEU A 9 -0.56 -8.13 0.81
C LEU A 9 -1.74 -9.12 0.93
N LEU A 10 -2.94 -8.63 0.53
CA LEU A 10 -4.17 -9.19 -0.13
C LEU A 10 -4.60 -10.68 0.15
N SER A 11 -5.87 -11.08 0.02
CA SER A 11 -6.99 -10.43 -0.69
C SER A 11 -8.35 -10.43 0.04
N LEU A 12 -9.27 -9.58 -0.44
CA LEU A 12 -10.64 -9.35 0.05
C LEU A 12 -11.63 -10.39 -0.52
N CYS A 13 -11.92 -11.47 0.21
CA CYS A 13 -12.93 -12.46 -0.19
C CYS A 13 -13.96 -12.86 0.88
N ILE A 14 -13.71 -12.61 2.19
CA ILE A 14 -14.48 -13.28 3.26
C ILE A 14 -15.08 -12.30 4.27
N VAL A 15 -15.91 -11.40 3.74
CA VAL A 15 -17.18 -11.05 4.43
C VAL A 15 -18.28 -12.07 4.05
N ILE A 16 -18.14 -12.75 2.91
CA ILE A 16 -19.17 -13.60 2.31
C ILE A 16 -19.42 -14.93 3.05
N ILE A 17 -18.38 -15.62 3.59
CA ILE A 17 -18.60 -16.94 4.23
C ILE A 17 -19.41 -16.87 5.53
N ALA A 18 -19.49 -15.70 6.18
CA ALA A 18 -20.40 -15.48 7.31
C ALA A 18 -21.89 -15.57 6.90
N LEU A 19 -22.21 -15.41 5.61
CA LEU A 19 -23.56 -15.51 5.04
C LEU A 19 -23.77 -16.78 4.18
N ALA A 20 -22.70 -17.30 3.57
CA ALA A 20 -22.75 -18.48 2.69
C ALA A 20 -23.12 -19.82 3.39
N LEU A 21 -23.36 -19.82 4.70
CA LEU A 21 -23.94 -20.96 5.42
C LEU A 21 -25.47 -21.10 5.24
N ILE A 22 -26.11 -20.21 4.47
CA ILE A 22 -27.57 -20.24 4.22
C ILE A 22 -27.93 -20.51 2.75
N TRP A 23 -27.04 -20.24 1.77
CA TRP A 23 -27.32 -20.46 0.34
C TRP A 23 -26.07 -20.90 -0.44
N PRO A 24 -26.15 -21.91 -1.32
CA PRO A 24 -25.04 -22.29 -2.21
C PRO A 24 -25.00 -21.37 -3.44
N ALA A 25 -23.92 -20.60 -3.58
CA ALA A 25 -23.58 -19.86 -4.80
C ALA A 25 -22.16 -20.21 -5.26
N THR A 26 -21.92 -20.27 -6.56
CA THR A 26 -20.63 -20.66 -7.16
C THR A 26 -19.81 -19.43 -7.54
N PHE A 27 -18.67 -19.23 -6.87
CA PHE A 27 -17.67 -18.24 -7.29
C PHE A 27 -17.21 -18.51 -8.73
N VAL A 28 -17.35 -17.51 -9.61
CA VAL A 28 -16.80 -17.51 -10.97
C VAL A 28 -16.04 -16.21 -11.18
N SER A 29 -14.72 -16.29 -11.34
CA SER A 29 -13.93 -15.17 -11.85
C SER A 29 -14.08 -15.12 -13.37
N SER A 30 -14.68 -14.05 -13.89
CA SER A 30 -14.87 -13.83 -15.32
C SER A 30 -13.80 -12.89 -15.89
N THR A 31 -13.15 -13.30 -16.98
CA THR A 31 -12.17 -12.49 -17.71
C THR A 31 -12.71 -12.09 -19.08
N ALA A 32 -13.66 -11.16 -19.08
CA ALA A 32 -14.23 -10.61 -20.30
C ALA A 32 -13.18 -9.83 -21.11
N ARG A 33 -13.17 -10.03 -22.43
CA ARG A 33 -12.36 -9.25 -23.37
C ARG A 33 -13.16 -8.06 -23.89
N GLY A 34 -12.47 -6.97 -24.22
CA GLY A 34 -13.09 -5.78 -24.81
C GLY A 34 -13.67 -6.01 -26.20
N VAL A 35 -14.55 -5.09 -26.60
CA VAL A 35 -15.18 -4.96 -27.92
C VAL A 35 -15.15 -3.46 -28.29
N ASP A 36 -15.10 -3.15 -29.58
CA ASP A 36 -14.68 -1.84 -30.10
C ASP A 36 -15.74 -0.72 -30.09
N GLU A 37 -15.23 0.52 -30.29
CA GLU A 37 -15.85 1.79 -30.71
C GLU A 37 -17.37 2.03 -30.61
N GLU A 38 -17.77 3.14 -29.96
CA GLU A 38 -18.11 4.37 -30.70
C GLU A 38 -18.16 5.64 -29.79
N SER A 39 -18.53 6.79 -30.35
CA SER A 39 -18.42 8.11 -29.71
C SER A 39 -19.62 8.56 -28.85
N ARG A 40 -19.34 9.24 -27.72
CA ARG A 40 -20.27 10.16 -27.01
C ARG A 40 -19.52 11.08 -26.04
N LEU A 41 -20.15 12.18 -25.68
CA LEU A 41 -19.58 13.31 -24.92
C LEU A 41 -19.62 13.09 -23.39
N PRO A 42 -18.70 13.68 -22.61
CA PRO A 42 -18.59 13.44 -21.17
C PRO A 42 -19.67 14.15 -20.35
N VAL A 43 -20.20 13.45 -19.34
CA VAL A 43 -21.07 13.98 -18.28
C VAL A 43 -20.25 14.17 -16.99
N PRO A 44 -20.47 15.21 -16.17
CA PRO A 44 -19.70 15.42 -14.94
C PRO A 44 -20.05 14.39 -13.85
N VAL A 45 -19.04 13.69 -13.32
CA VAL A 45 -19.22 12.68 -12.26
C VAL A 45 -18.96 13.28 -10.88
N GLU A 46 -20.04 13.68 -10.18
CA GLU A 46 -19.98 14.05 -8.77
C GLU A 46 -19.67 12.86 -7.85
N ALA A 47 -19.21 13.13 -6.63
CA ALA A 47 -18.83 12.11 -5.65
C ALA A 47 -20.05 11.58 -4.87
N GLY A 48 -20.89 10.78 -5.55
CA GLY A 48 -22.09 10.16 -4.99
C GLY A 48 -22.21 8.67 -5.31
N PHE A 49 -23.39 8.10 -5.03
CA PHE A 49 -23.77 6.77 -5.48
C PHE A 49 -23.94 6.81 -7.01
N VAL A 50 -23.16 6.04 -7.76
CA VAL A 50 -23.17 6.10 -9.23
C VAL A 50 -24.22 5.13 -9.77
N ASP A 51 -25.45 5.65 -9.93
CA ASP A 51 -26.55 4.93 -10.57
C ASP A 51 -26.48 5.10 -12.10
N ASN A 52 -25.72 4.24 -12.76
CA ASN A 52 -25.53 4.27 -14.22
C ASN A 52 -26.68 3.60 -15.01
N GLY A 53 -27.73 3.09 -14.35
CA GLY A 53 -28.94 2.61 -15.02
C GLY A 53 -28.73 1.49 -16.06
N SER A 54 -28.70 0.24 -15.60
CA SER A 54 -28.52 -1.02 -16.36
C SER A 54 -27.10 -1.45 -16.75
N GLY A 55 -26.06 -0.67 -16.45
CA GLY A 55 -24.67 -1.15 -16.57
C GLY A 55 -23.65 -0.27 -15.84
N TYR A 56 -22.64 -0.86 -15.21
CA TYR A 56 -21.58 -0.12 -14.53
C TYR A 56 -20.46 0.31 -15.52
N GLU A 57 -20.52 1.53 -16.06
CA GLU A 57 -19.36 2.10 -16.77
C GLU A 57 -18.22 2.46 -15.80
N LEU A 58 -17.07 1.79 -15.98
CA LEU A 58 -15.81 2.13 -15.31
C LEU A 58 -15.32 3.53 -15.72
N PRO A 59 -14.94 4.40 -14.77
CA PRO A 59 -14.24 5.64 -15.08
C PRO A 59 -12.95 5.36 -15.86
N ARG A 60 -12.85 5.89 -17.08
CA ARG A 60 -11.71 5.65 -17.97
C ARG A 60 -10.39 6.00 -17.27
N VAL A 61 -9.44 5.06 -17.27
CA VAL A 61 -8.06 5.33 -16.86
C VAL A 61 -7.53 6.48 -17.73
N PRO A 62 -6.97 7.56 -17.15
CA PRO A 62 -6.38 8.64 -17.93
C PRO A 62 -5.31 8.11 -18.87
N ALA A 63 -5.34 8.52 -20.13
CA ALA A 63 -4.31 8.15 -21.10
C ALA A 63 -2.92 8.56 -20.56
N PRO A 64 -1.87 7.72 -20.72
CA PRO A 64 -0.52 8.10 -20.33
C PRO A 64 -0.12 9.42 -20.99
N VAL A 65 0.19 10.43 -20.18
CA VAL A 65 0.73 11.69 -20.70
C VAL A 65 2.12 11.39 -21.23
N GLU A 66 2.30 11.43 -22.56
CA GLU A 66 3.59 11.19 -23.19
C GLU A 66 4.67 12.11 -22.58
N PRO A 67 5.88 11.59 -22.32
CA PRO A 67 6.97 12.43 -21.82
C PRO A 67 7.33 13.47 -22.88
N SER A 68 7.34 14.75 -22.49
CA SER A 68 7.70 15.85 -23.38
C SER A 68 9.10 15.61 -23.97
N ALA A 69 9.19 15.45 -25.28
CA ALA A 69 10.37 14.93 -25.98
C ALA A 69 11.54 15.94 -26.13
N VAL A 70 11.70 16.85 -25.17
CA VAL A 70 12.72 17.92 -25.17
C VAL A 70 13.37 18.03 -23.79
N GLU A 71 13.97 16.93 -23.31
CA GLU A 71 14.91 16.99 -22.19
C GLU A 71 16.29 17.38 -22.75
N ALA A 72 16.64 18.66 -22.63
CA ALA A 72 17.98 19.13 -22.98
C ALA A 72 19.02 18.48 -22.07
N LYS A 73 20.22 18.15 -22.60
CA LYS A 73 21.32 17.62 -21.77
C LYS A 73 21.53 18.57 -20.58
N PRO A 74 21.44 18.10 -19.33
CA PRO A 74 21.70 18.94 -18.17
C PRO A 74 23.06 19.62 -18.27
N GLU A 75 23.09 20.92 -17.96
CA GLU A 75 24.32 21.70 -17.88
C GLU A 75 25.17 21.16 -16.73
N GLU A 76 26.49 21.07 -16.93
CA GLU A 76 27.38 20.48 -15.93
C GLU A 76 27.50 21.43 -14.72
N PRO A 77 27.20 20.96 -13.49
CA PRO A 77 27.04 21.85 -12.35
C PRO A 77 28.35 22.55 -11.97
N PRO A 78 28.30 23.83 -11.55
CA PRO A 78 29.51 24.59 -11.27
C PRO A 78 30.34 23.96 -10.15
N ALA A 79 31.64 23.82 -10.39
CA ALA A 79 32.55 23.17 -9.46
C ALA A 79 32.72 23.99 -8.15
N PHE A 80 32.84 23.27 -7.03
CA PHE A 80 33.18 23.87 -5.75
C PHE A 80 34.61 24.46 -5.75
N ASP A 81 34.73 25.74 -5.40
CA ASP A 81 36.01 26.42 -5.22
C ASP A 81 36.64 26.07 -3.84
N PRO A 82 37.79 25.36 -3.79
CA PRO A 82 38.46 24.98 -2.55
C PRO A 82 39.12 26.16 -1.81
N ALA A 83 39.20 27.35 -2.41
CA ALA A 83 39.73 28.58 -1.81
C ALA A 83 38.63 29.62 -1.49
N GLY A 84 37.40 29.44 -1.97
CA GLY A 84 36.30 30.43 -1.90
C GLY A 84 35.53 30.48 -0.57
N ARG A 85 34.35 31.13 -0.61
CA ARG A 85 33.43 31.40 0.55
C ARG A 85 33.24 30.19 1.48
N TYR A 86 33.25 28.97 0.94
CA TYR A 86 32.95 27.73 1.66
C TYR A 86 34.15 26.80 1.90
N ALA A 87 35.39 27.27 1.68
CA ALA A 87 36.63 26.49 1.79
C ALA A 87 36.83 25.76 3.13
N GLU A 88 36.33 26.30 4.25
CA GLU A 88 36.39 25.61 5.54
C GLU A 88 35.38 24.44 5.63
N VAL A 89 34.17 24.62 5.10
CA VAL A 89 33.12 23.59 5.05
C VAL A 89 33.56 22.44 4.15
N GLY A 90 34.05 22.75 2.93
CA GLY A 90 34.55 21.74 2.01
C GLY A 90 35.74 20.95 2.56
N ARG A 91 36.66 21.58 3.30
CA ARG A 91 37.75 20.88 4.01
C ARG A 91 37.22 19.94 5.10
N LYS A 92 36.23 20.37 5.90
CA LYS A 92 35.58 19.54 6.93
C LYS A 92 34.87 18.32 6.32
N ILE A 93 34.11 18.49 5.24
CA ILE A 93 33.43 17.39 4.55
C ILE A 93 34.44 16.44 3.88
N THR A 94 35.47 16.98 3.22
CA THR A 94 36.57 16.20 2.63
C THR A 94 37.25 15.29 3.68
N ALA A 95 37.50 15.84 4.87
CA ALA A 95 38.08 15.09 6.00
C ALA A 95 37.12 14.03 6.61
N ILE A 96 35.82 14.08 6.30
CA ILE A 96 34.86 13.04 6.67
C ILE A 96 34.82 11.95 5.60
N VAL A 97 34.59 12.28 4.33
CA VAL A 97 34.42 11.27 3.26
C VAL A 97 35.72 10.48 3.00
N LYS A 98 36.90 11.09 3.19
CA LYS A 98 38.20 10.43 3.03
C LYS A 98 38.69 9.64 4.26
N LYS A 99 37.86 9.42 5.29
CA LYS A 99 38.26 8.60 6.46
C LYS A 99 38.59 7.15 6.04
N PRO A 100 39.63 6.50 6.60
CA PRO A 100 40.01 5.11 6.24
C PRO A 100 38.90 4.04 6.43
N LEU A 101 37.88 4.36 7.23
CA LEU A 101 36.65 3.58 7.38
C LEU A 101 35.87 3.45 6.06
N TYR A 102 35.86 4.52 5.24
CA TYR A 102 35.08 4.63 4.01
C TYR A 102 35.87 4.33 2.73
N ARG A 103 37.10 3.77 2.83
CA ARG A 103 38.00 3.49 1.69
C ARG A 103 37.49 2.51 0.61
N ARG A 104 36.24 2.05 0.71
CA ARG A 104 35.52 1.18 -0.23
C ARG A 104 34.10 1.69 -0.53
N ALA A 105 33.76 2.91 -0.10
CA ALA A 105 32.49 3.55 -0.37
C ALA A 105 32.72 4.66 -1.40
N GLU A 106 32.00 4.61 -2.51
CA GLU A 106 31.83 5.78 -3.37
C GLU A 106 30.87 6.77 -2.69
N TRP A 107 31.16 8.06 -2.80
CA TRP A 107 30.31 9.14 -2.33
C TRP A 107 30.00 10.07 -3.50
N GLY A 108 28.72 10.40 -3.68
CA GLY A 108 28.27 11.57 -4.43
C GLY A 108 27.74 12.60 -3.45
N VAL A 109 28.18 13.84 -3.58
CA VAL A 109 27.75 14.96 -2.72
C VAL A 109 27.61 16.21 -3.58
N ASP A 110 26.45 16.85 -3.50
CA ASP A 110 26.18 18.18 -4.03
C ASP A 110 25.47 18.96 -2.91
N ILE A 111 26.01 20.12 -2.55
CA ILE A 111 25.47 21.02 -1.52
C ILE A 111 25.58 22.43 -2.07
N ARG A 112 24.45 23.12 -2.12
CA ARG A 112 24.31 24.46 -2.70
C ARG A 112 23.65 25.43 -1.72
N SER A 113 23.88 26.70 -1.97
CA SER A 113 23.23 27.80 -1.27
C SER A 113 21.80 28.00 -1.79
N LEU A 114 20.83 28.15 -0.88
CA LEU A 114 19.45 28.48 -1.26
C LEU A 114 19.26 29.97 -1.63
N GLU A 115 20.30 30.80 -1.49
CA GLU A 115 20.28 32.23 -1.83
C GLU A 115 20.56 32.47 -3.33
N ASP A 116 21.44 31.66 -3.92
CA ASP A 116 22.09 31.93 -5.22
C ASP A 116 22.54 30.66 -5.99
N ASP A 117 22.10 29.46 -5.56
CA ASP A 117 22.54 28.12 -6.00
C ASP A 117 24.07 27.89 -5.97
N SER A 118 24.83 28.75 -5.30
CA SER A 118 26.30 28.66 -5.32
C SER A 118 26.83 27.38 -4.67
N PRO A 119 27.85 26.71 -5.25
CA PRO A 119 28.34 25.42 -4.77
C PRO A 119 29.10 25.55 -3.44
N VAL A 120 28.48 25.05 -2.37
CA VAL A 120 29.04 24.99 -1.01
C VAL A 120 30.03 23.82 -0.88
N PHE A 121 29.71 22.68 -1.49
CA PHE A 121 30.61 21.54 -1.67
C PHE A 121 30.10 20.59 -2.76
N VAL A 122 30.97 20.19 -3.68
CA VAL A 122 30.65 19.29 -4.80
C VAL A 122 31.70 18.19 -4.89
N TYR A 123 31.28 16.93 -4.99
CA TYR A 123 32.15 15.75 -5.05
C TYR A 123 31.44 14.57 -5.72
N ASN A 124 31.86 14.22 -6.94
CA ASN A 124 31.22 13.17 -7.78
C ASN A 124 29.69 13.32 -7.94
N SER A 125 29.15 14.55 -8.01
CA SER A 125 27.71 14.78 -8.16
C SER A 125 27.15 14.33 -9.53
N ASP A 126 28.04 14.16 -10.50
CA ASP A 126 27.83 13.66 -11.86
C ASP A 126 27.66 12.14 -11.95
N LYS A 127 28.11 11.38 -10.94
CA LYS A 127 28.03 9.91 -10.95
C LYS A 127 26.62 9.42 -10.61
N LEU A 128 26.21 8.34 -11.26
CA LEU A 128 24.97 7.63 -10.94
C LEU A 128 25.12 6.79 -9.66
N PHE A 129 24.14 6.90 -8.76
CA PHE A 129 24.05 6.13 -7.51
C PHE A 129 22.65 5.52 -7.35
N PRO A 130 22.49 4.36 -6.69
CA PRO A 130 21.17 3.87 -6.29
C PRO A 130 20.58 4.81 -5.22
N PRO A 131 19.48 5.55 -5.49
CA PRO A 131 18.99 6.59 -4.59
C PRO A 131 18.27 6.04 -3.34
N ALA A 132 18.01 4.73 -3.29
CA ALA A 132 17.17 4.10 -2.27
C ALA A 132 15.84 4.87 -2.09
N SER A 133 15.47 5.23 -0.85
CA SER A 133 14.24 6.00 -0.62
C SER A 133 14.31 7.48 -1.03
N ASN A 134 15.47 8.02 -1.44
CA ASN A 134 15.53 9.37 -2.02
C ASN A 134 14.81 9.45 -3.37
N ALA A 135 14.60 8.30 -4.05
CA ALA A 135 13.73 8.21 -5.22
C ALA A 135 12.32 8.78 -4.98
N LYS A 136 11.84 8.70 -3.73
CA LYS A 136 10.53 9.24 -3.34
C LYS A 136 10.41 10.74 -3.56
N LEU A 137 11.51 11.51 -3.55
CA LEU A 137 11.49 12.95 -3.84
C LEU A 137 10.88 13.20 -5.21
N PHE A 138 11.43 12.56 -6.25
CA PHE A 138 10.93 12.62 -7.63
C PHE A 138 9.48 12.14 -7.74
N THR A 139 9.13 11.02 -7.08
CA THR A 139 7.75 10.52 -7.07
C THR A 139 6.78 11.53 -6.44
N THR A 140 7.16 12.17 -5.33
CA THR A 140 6.31 13.16 -4.64
C THR A 140 6.23 14.48 -5.37
N SER A 141 7.30 14.96 -6.02
CA SER A 141 7.23 16.18 -6.85
C SER A 141 6.33 15.96 -8.05
N THR A 142 6.47 14.83 -8.76
CA THR A 142 5.61 14.49 -9.90
C THR A 142 4.15 14.28 -9.47
N ALA A 143 3.89 13.68 -8.30
CA ALA A 143 2.53 13.56 -7.77
C ALA A 143 1.92 14.93 -7.42
N LEU A 144 2.68 15.84 -6.81
CA LEU A 144 2.23 17.19 -6.47
C LEU A 144 2.01 18.06 -7.73
N ASP A 145 2.85 17.92 -8.74
CA ASP A 145 2.72 18.56 -10.06
C ASP A 145 1.45 18.10 -10.80
N ARG A 146 1.28 16.77 -10.94
CA ARG A 146 0.22 16.20 -11.79
C ARG A 146 -1.15 16.09 -11.14
N LEU A 147 -1.21 15.98 -9.82
CA LEU A 147 -2.48 15.81 -9.07
C LEU A 147 -2.86 17.07 -8.28
N GLY A 148 -1.87 17.88 -7.88
CA GLY A 148 -2.05 19.00 -6.96
C GLY A 148 -2.18 18.57 -5.48
N PRO A 149 -1.88 19.45 -4.51
CA PRO A 149 -1.95 19.13 -3.08
C PRO A 149 -3.38 18.88 -2.56
N ASN A 150 -4.38 19.28 -3.34
CA ASN A 150 -5.80 19.10 -3.02
C ASN A 150 -6.41 17.81 -3.58
N TYR A 151 -5.63 17.00 -4.31
CA TYR A 151 -6.11 15.70 -4.81
C TYR A 151 -6.59 14.79 -3.68
N ARG A 152 -7.67 14.06 -3.93
CA ARG A 152 -8.17 13.01 -3.04
C ARG A 152 -8.44 11.77 -3.87
N PHE A 153 -7.98 10.62 -3.38
CA PHE A 153 -8.35 9.33 -3.95
C PHE A 153 -9.85 9.10 -3.78
N LYS A 154 -10.38 8.15 -4.57
CA LYS A 154 -11.79 7.76 -4.52
C LYS A 154 -11.89 6.25 -4.28
N THR A 155 -12.85 5.88 -3.44
CA THR A 155 -13.43 4.54 -3.43
C THR A 155 -14.93 4.75 -3.62
N GLN A 156 -15.50 4.09 -4.62
CA GLN A 156 -16.88 4.26 -5.03
C GLN A 156 -17.69 2.99 -4.72
N VAL A 157 -18.99 3.15 -4.51
CA VAL A 157 -19.93 2.02 -4.44
C VAL A 157 -20.95 2.19 -5.56
N ALA A 158 -21.10 1.13 -6.33
CA ALA A 158 -22.06 1.01 -7.42
C ALA A 158 -22.86 -0.30 -7.27
N TYR A 159 -23.84 -0.52 -8.14
CA TYR A 159 -24.60 -1.77 -8.17
C TYR A 159 -24.89 -2.21 -9.61
N GLU A 160 -25.08 -3.50 -9.78
CA GLU A 160 -25.51 -4.15 -11.02
C GLU A 160 -26.93 -4.71 -10.85
N GLY A 161 -27.64 -4.97 -11.95
CA GLY A 161 -29.00 -5.52 -11.89
C GLY A 161 -30.05 -4.47 -11.59
N SER A 162 -31.01 -4.77 -10.69
CA SER A 162 -32.16 -3.90 -10.44
C SER A 162 -32.64 -3.90 -8.99
N ARG A 163 -33.25 -2.80 -8.58
CA ARG A 163 -33.90 -2.67 -7.26
C ARG A 163 -35.31 -3.25 -7.30
N GLY A 164 -35.51 -4.37 -6.61
CA GLY A 164 -36.83 -4.97 -6.42
C GLY A 164 -37.67 -4.24 -5.34
N PRO A 165 -38.95 -4.63 -5.19
CA PRO A 165 -39.78 -4.17 -4.08
C PRO A 165 -39.16 -4.47 -2.71
N GLY A 166 -39.38 -3.59 -1.74
CA GLY A 166 -38.92 -3.81 -0.36
C GLY A 166 -37.42 -3.60 -0.13
N ASN A 167 -36.78 -2.71 -0.89
CA ASN A 167 -35.35 -2.33 -0.73
C ASN A 167 -34.34 -3.49 -0.94
N ARG A 168 -34.75 -4.52 -1.70
CA ARG A 168 -33.89 -5.61 -2.19
C ARG A 168 -33.17 -5.18 -3.47
N LEU A 169 -31.88 -5.43 -3.56
CA LEU A 169 -31.10 -5.41 -4.79
C LEU A 169 -31.06 -6.83 -5.39
N THR A 170 -31.70 -7.03 -6.54
CA THR A 170 -31.58 -8.24 -7.36
C THR A 170 -30.43 -8.01 -8.34
N GLY A 171 -29.23 -8.33 -7.88
CA GLY A 171 -27.95 -8.06 -8.54
C GLY A 171 -26.81 -7.87 -7.55
N ASN A 172 -25.65 -7.45 -8.03
CA ASN A 172 -24.40 -7.34 -7.25
C ASN A 172 -24.18 -5.92 -6.72
N LEU A 173 -23.49 -5.80 -5.58
CA LEU A 173 -22.94 -4.53 -5.09
C LEU A 173 -21.44 -4.49 -5.37
N VAL A 174 -20.95 -3.43 -6.04
CA VAL A 174 -19.54 -3.30 -6.44
C VAL A 174 -18.86 -2.19 -5.63
N ILE A 175 -17.76 -2.51 -4.97
CA ILE A 175 -16.87 -1.56 -4.28
C ILE A 175 -15.64 -1.36 -5.19
N PHE A 176 -15.57 -0.21 -5.85
CA PHE A 176 -14.50 0.12 -6.80
C PHE A 176 -13.43 1.00 -6.15
N GLY A 177 -12.21 0.49 -6.06
CA GLY A 177 -11.07 1.23 -5.54
C GLY A 177 -10.30 1.99 -6.64
N GLN A 178 -9.98 3.26 -6.41
CA GLN A 178 -9.16 4.07 -7.31
C GLN A 178 -7.82 4.49 -6.69
N GLY A 179 -7.22 3.59 -5.91
CA GLY A 179 -5.85 3.75 -5.38
C GLY A 179 -5.74 4.41 -4.02
N ASP A 180 -6.80 4.45 -3.21
CA ASP A 180 -6.75 5.05 -1.87
C ASP A 180 -5.82 4.25 -0.92
N PRO A 181 -4.70 4.83 -0.45
CA PRO A 181 -3.75 4.13 0.43
C PRO A 181 -4.16 4.14 1.92
N ASP A 182 -5.20 4.91 2.29
CA ASP A 182 -5.66 5.13 3.67
C ASP A 182 -7.14 4.73 3.85
N LEU A 183 -7.63 3.73 3.10
CA LEU A 183 -9.03 3.27 3.15
C LEU A 183 -9.45 2.67 4.51
N SER A 184 -8.50 2.22 5.33
CA SER A 184 -8.71 1.87 6.75
C SER A 184 -8.74 3.08 7.68
N GLY A 185 -8.50 4.27 7.13
CA GLY A 185 -7.99 5.43 7.83
C GLY A 185 -6.66 5.19 8.55
N ASN A 186 -6.16 6.27 9.14
CA ASN A 186 -4.87 6.29 9.82
C ASN A 186 -4.81 5.31 11.01
N ILE A 187 -4.04 4.23 10.80
CA ILE A 187 -3.75 3.11 11.72
C ILE A 187 -3.18 3.53 13.10
N GLN A 188 -2.82 4.81 13.29
CA GLN A 188 -2.34 5.35 14.57
C GLN A 188 -3.44 6.05 15.38
N ASN A 189 -4.55 6.45 14.76
CA ASN A 189 -5.47 7.45 15.32
C ASN A 189 -6.97 7.09 15.28
N LEU A 190 -7.42 6.10 14.49
CA LEU A 190 -8.82 5.68 14.49
C LEU A 190 -9.12 4.60 15.56
N PRO A 191 -10.18 4.74 16.37
CA PRO A 191 -10.64 3.68 17.28
C PRO A 191 -11.38 2.55 16.53
N ASN A 192 -11.77 2.78 15.27
CA ASN A 192 -12.37 1.81 14.37
C ASN A 192 -11.79 2.00 12.96
N HIS A 193 -10.99 1.05 12.49
CA HIS A 193 -10.39 1.10 11.15
C HIS A 193 -11.39 0.74 10.02
N PHE A 194 -12.58 0.23 10.34
CA PHE A 194 -13.64 -0.05 9.36
C PHE A 194 -14.57 1.15 9.12
N ALA A 195 -14.35 2.29 9.79
CA ALA A 195 -15.25 3.45 9.77
C ALA A 195 -15.58 3.98 8.35
N HIS A 196 -14.67 3.85 7.38
CA HIS A 196 -14.95 4.19 5.98
C HIS A 196 -15.90 3.19 5.32
N PHE A 197 -15.77 1.89 5.58
CA PHE A 197 -16.74 0.88 5.13
C PHE A 197 -18.08 0.99 5.86
N ASP A 198 -18.10 1.33 7.15
CA ASP A 198 -19.33 1.63 7.89
C ASP A 198 -20.07 2.82 7.25
N THR A 199 -19.32 3.86 6.85
CA THR A 199 -19.85 5.03 6.13
C THR A 199 -20.38 4.66 4.73
N MET A 200 -19.69 3.76 4.00
CA MET A 200 -20.19 3.23 2.73
C MET A 200 -21.50 2.43 2.93
N ALA A 201 -21.53 1.50 3.88
CA ALA A 201 -22.70 0.68 4.18
C ALA A 201 -23.90 1.52 4.67
N GLN A 202 -23.64 2.59 5.43
CA GLN A 202 -24.66 3.59 5.76
C GLN A 202 -25.21 4.27 4.50
N LYS A 203 -24.35 4.72 3.57
CA LYS A 203 -24.81 5.34 2.31
C LYS A 203 -25.58 4.37 1.41
N VAL A 204 -25.20 3.09 1.34
CA VAL A 204 -25.97 2.04 0.65
C VAL A 204 -27.38 1.91 1.24
N ARG A 205 -27.49 1.96 2.58
CA ARG A 205 -28.77 1.93 3.30
C ARG A 205 -29.60 3.20 3.12
N GLU A 206 -28.97 4.37 3.12
CA GLU A 206 -29.62 5.67 2.89
C GLU A 206 -30.10 5.82 1.44
N TYR A 207 -29.36 5.24 0.48
CA TYR A 207 -29.83 5.05 -0.89
C TYR A 207 -31.04 4.10 -0.97
N GLY A 208 -31.33 3.35 0.11
CA GLY A 208 -32.47 2.44 0.21
C GLY A 208 -32.21 1.04 -0.30
N ILE A 209 -30.97 0.54 -0.25
CA ILE A 209 -30.65 -0.88 -0.42
C ILE A 209 -30.41 -1.46 0.99
N THR A 210 -31.26 -2.41 1.41
CA THR A 210 -31.18 -3.07 2.72
C THR A 210 -30.93 -4.57 2.65
N GLU A 211 -31.11 -5.17 1.47
CA GLU A 211 -30.87 -6.58 1.20
C GLU A 211 -30.25 -6.72 -0.20
N ILE A 212 -29.31 -7.65 -0.36
CA ILE A 212 -28.59 -7.91 -1.62
C ILE A 212 -28.76 -9.40 -1.92
N GLU A 213 -29.17 -9.72 -3.15
CA GLU A 213 -29.45 -11.08 -3.61
C GLU A 213 -28.24 -11.70 -4.35
N GLY A 214 -27.40 -10.87 -4.97
CA GLY A 214 -26.13 -11.27 -5.59
C GLY A 214 -24.92 -11.07 -4.68
N ASP A 215 -23.74 -10.96 -5.28
CA ASP A 215 -22.46 -10.85 -4.59
C ASP A 215 -22.11 -9.41 -4.14
N ILE A 216 -21.18 -9.32 -3.19
CA ILE A 216 -20.45 -8.07 -2.89
C ILE A 216 -19.05 -8.20 -3.50
N ILE A 217 -18.81 -7.45 -4.57
CA ILE A 217 -17.61 -7.52 -5.40
C ILE A 217 -16.65 -6.41 -5.00
N GLY A 218 -15.38 -6.75 -4.76
CA GLY A 218 -14.29 -5.78 -4.68
C GLY A 218 -13.60 -5.67 -6.04
N ASP A 219 -13.59 -4.48 -6.63
CA ASP A 219 -12.98 -4.20 -7.93
C ASP A 219 -11.76 -3.27 -7.76
N ASP A 220 -10.58 -3.76 -8.17
CA ASP A 220 -9.31 -3.04 -8.16
C ASP A 220 -8.73 -2.77 -9.57
N SER A 221 -9.53 -2.98 -10.62
CA SER A 221 -9.14 -2.88 -12.03
C SER A 221 -8.68 -1.49 -12.51
N TYR A 222 -8.86 -0.45 -11.68
CA TYR A 222 -8.34 0.90 -11.94
C TYR A 222 -6.81 0.94 -12.07
N PHE A 223 -6.10 -0.02 -11.47
CA PHE A 223 -4.67 -0.24 -11.73
C PHE A 223 -4.46 -1.51 -12.58
N THR A 224 -3.52 -1.45 -13.52
CA THR A 224 -2.99 -2.65 -14.18
C THR A 224 -2.48 -3.65 -13.13
N PHE A 225 -2.71 -4.95 -13.34
CA PHE A 225 -2.24 -6.01 -12.44
C PHE A 225 -0.71 -6.18 -12.47
N ALA A 226 -0.01 -5.23 -11.86
CA ALA A 226 1.42 -5.22 -11.59
C ALA A 226 1.67 -5.14 -10.07
N PRO A 227 1.27 -6.17 -9.29
CA PRO A 227 1.25 -6.11 -7.82
C PRO A 227 2.59 -5.87 -7.13
N TYR A 228 3.73 -5.96 -7.83
CA TYR A 228 5.09 -5.91 -7.28
C TYR A 228 5.94 -4.89 -8.03
N GLY A 229 6.78 -4.14 -7.33
CA GLY A 229 7.76 -3.26 -7.96
C GLY A 229 8.90 -4.02 -8.65
N GLU A 230 9.43 -3.46 -9.74
CA GLU A 230 10.59 -4.03 -10.42
C GLU A 230 11.83 -4.10 -9.51
N GLY A 231 12.62 -5.15 -9.68
CA GLY A 231 13.82 -5.40 -8.87
C GLY A 231 13.57 -5.88 -7.44
N TRP A 232 12.32 -6.01 -6.98
CA TRP A 232 12.01 -6.53 -5.65
C TRP A 232 12.38 -8.02 -5.54
N THR A 233 13.01 -8.41 -4.43
CA THR A 233 13.40 -9.80 -4.18
C THR A 233 12.27 -10.59 -3.53
N ALA A 234 12.30 -11.92 -3.66
CA ALA A 234 11.39 -12.85 -2.96
C ALA A 234 11.37 -12.65 -1.42
N SER A 235 12.42 -12.07 -0.84
CA SER A 235 12.48 -11.67 0.58
C SER A 235 11.78 -10.33 0.86
N ASP A 236 11.79 -9.38 -0.07
CA ASP A 236 11.11 -8.08 0.09
C ASP A 236 9.59 -8.26 0.00
N LEU A 237 9.12 -9.23 -0.80
CA LEU A 237 7.72 -9.67 -0.83
C LEU A 237 7.21 -10.17 0.52
N THR A 238 8.10 -10.31 1.52
CA THR A 238 7.79 -10.69 2.90
C THR A 238 7.90 -9.55 3.91
N ARG A 239 7.89 -8.29 3.45
CA ARG A 239 8.25 -7.13 4.25
C ARG A 239 7.24 -6.00 4.18
N ASP A 240 7.31 -5.18 5.22
CA ASP A 240 6.53 -3.96 5.42
C ASP A 240 6.62 -2.97 4.25
N TYR A 241 7.83 -2.76 3.73
CA TYR A 241 8.08 -1.91 2.56
C TYR A 241 7.86 -2.61 1.20
N GLY A 242 7.76 -3.95 1.19
CA GLY A 242 7.50 -4.75 0.00
C GLY A 242 6.10 -5.37 0.04
N ALA A 243 5.19 -4.74 0.79
CA ALA A 243 3.78 -5.09 0.81
C ALA A 243 3.21 -4.82 -0.59
N PRO A 244 2.64 -5.86 -1.19
CA PRO A 244 1.72 -5.63 -2.86
C PRO A 244 0.82 -4.40 -3.09
N ILE A 245 0.66 -4.03 -4.36
CA ILE A 245 -0.02 -2.81 -4.84
C ILE A 245 -1.34 -3.20 -5.52
N SER A 246 -2.42 -2.49 -5.20
CA SER A 246 -3.77 -2.69 -5.74
C SER A 246 -4.59 -1.42 -5.55
N ALA A 247 -5.53 -1.15 -6.45
CA ALA A 247 -6.38 0.04 -6.36
C ALA A 247 -7.44 -0.03 -5.23
N LEU A 248 -7.74 -1.23 -4.71
CA LEU A 248 -8.62 -1.47 -3.56
C LEU A 248 -7.85 -2.17 -2.43
N SER A 249 -7.18 -1.37 -1.60
CA SER A 249 -6.34 -1.84 -0.50
C SER A 249 -6.93 -1.51 0.87
N PHE A 250 -6.76 -2.38 1.88
CA PHE A 250 -7.22 -2.13 3.26
C PHE A 250 -6.11 -2.32 4.31
N ASN A 251 -6.08 -1.48 5.35
CA ASN A 251 -5.09 -1.54 6.43
C ASN A 251 -3.65 -1.41 5.87
N ASN A 252 -3.43 -0.42 4.99
CA ASN A 252 -2.27 -0.25 4.08
C ASN A 252 -1.91 -1.50 3.24
N ASN A 253 -2.87 -2.42 3.10
CA ASN A 253 -2.76 -3.77 2.54
C ASN A 253 -1.87 -4.74 3.30
N LEU A 254 -2.12 -4.82 4.61
CA LEU A 254 -1.30 -5.51 5.59
C LEU A 254 -2.11 -6.43 6.51
N VAL A 255 -1.47 -7.49 7.02
CA VAL A 255 -1.96 -8.28 8.14
C VAL A 255 -1.00 -8.16 9.33
N THR A 256 -1.52 -7.78 10.50
CA THR A 256 -0.75 -7.68 11.75
C THR A 256 -0.92 -8.93 12.60
N LEU A 257 0.16 -9.70 12.73
CA LEU A 257 0.24 -10.84 13.64
C LEU A 257 0.84 -10.42 14.99
N SER A 258 0.03 -10.46 16.05
CA SER A 258 0.48 -10.22 17.44
C SER A 258 0.66 -11.53 18.20
N LEU A 259 1.73 -11.63 19.00
CA LEU A 259 2.03 -12.79 19.84
C LEU A 259 2.16 -12.41 21.32
N ARG A 260 1.42 -13.12 22.18
CA ARG A 260 1.42 -12.96 23.64
C ARG A 260 1.84 -14.27 24.33
N PRO A 261 2.67 -14.25 25.39
CA PRO A 261 3.03 -15.46 26.13
C PRO A 261 1.78 -16.18 26.67
N ASN A 262 1.76 -17.51 26.59
CA ASN A 262 0.69 -18.30 27.19
C ASN A 262 0.75 -18.22 28.72
N ARG A 263 -0.41 -18.30 29.41
CA ARG A 263 -0.43 -18.38 30.89
C ARG A 263 0.23 -19.66 31.41
N ARG A 264 0.30 -20.72 30.60
CA ARG A 264 0.98 -21.99 30.92
C ARG A 264 2.33 -22.09 30.19
N VAL A 265 3.41 -22.27 30.95
CA VAL A 265 4.74 -22.58 30.40
C VAL A 265 4.69 -23.91 29.63
N GLY A 266 5.44 -24.01 28.54
CA GLY A 266 5.45 -25.17 27.64
C GLY A 266 4.41 -25.11 26.52
N GLN A 267 3.34 -24.33 26.67
CA GLN A 267 2.31 -24.16 25.64
C GLN A 267 2.69 -23.10 24.58
N PRO A 268 2.21 -23.20 23.33
CA PRO A 268 2.42 -22.17 22.31
C PRO A 268 1.91 -20.80 22.75
N ALA A 269 2.59 -19.74 22.33
CA ALA A 269 2.16 -18.36 22.55
C ALA A 269 0.78 -18.14 21.92
N SER A 270 -0.07 -17.33 22.55
CA SER A 270 -1.33 -16.90 21.93
C SER A 270 -1.01 -16.00 20.74
N ALA A 271 -1.46 -16.42 19.55
CA ALA A 271 -1.45 -15.60 18.35
C ALA A 271 -2.81 -14.91 18.22
N SER A 272 -2.80 -13.64 17.80
CA SER A 272 -4.00 -12.89 17.40
C SER A 272 -3.69 -12.13 16.12
N VAL A 273 -4.50 -12.34 15.10
CA VAL A 273 -4.39 -11.70 13.78
C VAL A 273 -5.27 -10.45 13.75
N TYR A 274 -4.84 -9.41 13.04
CA TYR A 274 -5.63 -8.22 12.74
C TYR A 274 -5.45 -7.80 11.27
N PRO A 275 -6.51 -7.55 10.47
CA PRO A 275 -7.93 -7.79 10.79
C PRO A 275 -8.20 -9.24 11.21
N SER A 276 -9.20 -9.46 12.07
CA SER A 276 -9.56 -10.80 12.57
C SER A 276 -10.17 -11.68 11.48
N GLU A 277 -10.65 -11.04 10.42
CA GLU A 277 -11.30 -11.57 9.22
C GLU A 277 -10.26 -11.99 8.15
N SER A 278 -8.96 -11.88 8.48
CA SER A 278 -7.84 -12.25 7.62
C SER A 278 -7.77 -13.76 7.37
N LEU A 279 -7.49 -14.14 6.13
CA LEU A 279 -7.39 -15.54 5.67
C LEU A 279 -6.07 -16.23 6.06
N LEU A 280 -5.24 -15.57 6.88
CA LEU A 280 -3.91 -16.01 7.24
C LEU A 280 -3.95 -17.24 8.16
N ASP A 281 -3.65 -18.43 7.61
CA ASP A 281 -3.37 -19.64 8.40
C ASP A 281 -2.12 -19.44 9.27
N VAL A 282 -2.24 -19.68 10.58
CA VAL A 282 -1.18 -19.44 11.55
C VAL A 282 -0.69 -20.76 12.15
N ASN A 283 0.28 -21.38 11.48
CA ASN A 283 0.93 -22.62 11.91
C ASN A 283 1.89 -22.36 13.09
N ASN A 284 1.32 -22.27 14.30
CA ASN A 284 2.00 -21.78 15.50
C ASN A 284 2.74 -22.87 16.29
N LYS A 285 4.03 -23.07 15.99
CA LYS A 285 4.96 -23.96 16.69
C LYS A 285 5.90 -23.18 17.64
N THR A 286 5.42 -22.08 18.22
CA THR A 286 6.15 -21.37 19.29
C THR A 286 6.06 -22.12 20.63
N ARG A 287 6.89 -21.73 21.61
CA ARG A 287 6.79 -22.24 22.99
C ARG A 287 6.94 -21.13 24.03
N THR A 288 6.03 -21.08 24.99
CA THR A 288 6.13 -20.17 26.13
C THR A 288 7.12 -20.69 27.17
N VAL A 289 8.07 -19.86 27.60
CA VAL A 289 9.11 -20.22 28.58
C VAL A 289 9.08 -19.31 29.82
N ARG A 290 9.58 -19.78 30.97
CA ARG A 290 9.51 -19.01 32.24
C ARG A 290 10.39 -17.77 32.27
N ARG A 291 11.58 -17.82 31.62
CA ARG A 291 12.57 -16.74 31.52
C ARG A 291 13.38 -16.93 30.22
N GLY A 292 14.13 -15.91 29.81
CA GLY A 292 15.04 -15.95 28.65
C GLY A 292 14.82 -14.78 27.70
N ARG A 293 15.49 -14.80 26.54
CA ARG A 293 15.19 -13.90 25.42
C ARG A 293 14.12 -14.52 24.52
N SER A 294 13.31 -13.67 23.88
CA SER A 294 12.47 -14.11 22.75
C SER A 294 13.37 -14.56 21.60
N SER A 295 13.02 -15.68 20.97
CA SER A 295 13.67 -16.20 19.76
C SER A 295 12.66 -16.51 18.65
N VAL A 296 11.48 -15.88 18.70
CA VAL A 296 10.43 -16.08 17.71
C VAL A 296 10.93 -15.74 16.30
N GLN A 297 10.81 -16.71 15.41
CA GLN A 297 10.94 -16.57 13.97
C GLN A 297 9.59 -16.87 13.33
N TRP A 298 9.29 -16.19 12.23
CA TRP A 298 8.13 -16.47 11.38
C TRP A 298 8.60 -16.68 9.94
N TYR A 299 7.79 -17.37 9.13
CA TYR A 299 7.99 -17.54 7.69
C TYR A 299 6.64 -17.71 6.98
N ARG A 300 6.34 -16.85 6.00
CA ARG A 300 5.26 -17.03 5.01
C ARG A 300 5.94 -17.23 3.65
N LYS A 301 5.54 -18.26 2.89
CA LYS A 301 6.05 -18.47 1.53
C LYS A 301 5.37 -17.44 0.60
N PRO A 302 6.10 -16.74 -0.29
CA PRO A 302 5.49 -15.85 -1.27
C PRO A 302 4.38 -16.56 -2.07
N GLY A 303 3.26 -15.87 -2.28
CA GLY A 303 2.08 -16.42 -2.95
C GLY A 303 1.32 -17.50 -2.17
N THR A 304 1.38 -17.50 -0.82
CA THR A 304 0.58 -18.41 0.02
C THR A 304 0.10 -17.73 1.30
N ASP A 305 -1.09 -18.05 1.78
CA ASP A 305 -1.70 -17.43 2.97
C ASP A 305 -1.45 -18.21 4.27
N SER A 306 -0.31 -18.91 4.36
CA SER A 306 0.11 -19.62 5.57
C SER A 306 1.40 -19.04 6.14
N VAL A 307 1.42 -18.76 7.44
CA VAL A 307 2.59 -18.32 8.20
C VAL A 307 2.96 -19.34 9.28
N SER A 308 4.18 -19.85 9.20
CA SER A 308 4.77 -20.76 10.18
C SER A 308 5.52 -19.97 11.24
N LEU A 309 5.22 -20.21 12.52
CA LEU A 309 5.84 -19.55 13.67
C LEU A 309 6.63 -20.57 14.48
N ARG A 310 7.85 -20.22 14.91
CA ARG A 310 8.71 -21.11 15.72
C ARG A 310 9.59 -20.33 16.70
N GLY A 311 10.21 -21.04 17.63
CA GLY A 311 11.07 -20.44 18.67
C GLY A 311 10.31 -20.15 19.97
N GLN A 312 10.96 -19.46 20.91
CA GLN A 312 10.41 -19.26 22.25
C GLN A 312 9.98 -17.82 22.52
N LEU A 313 8.96 -17.67 23.35
CA LEU A 313 8.51 -16.38 23.89
C LEU A 313 8.49 -16.48 25.42
N PRO A 314 9.29 -15.69 26.16
CA PRO A 314 9.25 -15.72 27.61
C PRO A 314 7.94 -15.12 28.14
N LEU A 315 7.40 -15.68 29.23
CA LEU A 315 6.61 -14.90 30.16
C LEU A 315 7.40 -13.63 30.48
N ARG A 316 6.81 -12.45 30.24
CA ARG A 316 7.45 -11.19 30.61
C ARG A 316 7.72 -11.22 32.11
N SER A 317 8.93 -10.84 32.52
CA SER A 317 9.11 -10.20 33.83
C SER A 317 8.15 -9.01 33.92
N GLY A 318 7.55 -8.80 35.10
CA GLY A 318 7.03 -7.47 35.44
C GLY A 318 8.14 -6.44 35.38
#